data_AF-K1RTC5-F1
#
_entry.id   AF-K1RTC5-F1
#
_cell.length_a   1.000
_cell.length_b   1.000
_cell.length_c   1.000
_cell.angle_alpha   90.00
_cell.angle_beta   90.00
_cell.angle_gamma   90.00
#
_symmetry.space_group_name_H-M   'P 1'
#
loop_
_entity.id
_entity.type
_entity.pdbx_description
1 polymer ?
#
loop_
_entity_poly.entity_id
_entity_poly.type
_entity_poly.pdbx_seq_one_letter_code
_entity_poly.pdbx_strand_id
1 'polypeptide(L)'
;MANALALFQQLPDSILLHVFSFLDGASLVRTSSVCQQWYDVAYDEVLWRNLVHQKIQKHAPLPTDKHSWREEYKRLAYHIPSYLSQDVAGHEDEIYFLTFSPSGKFLASVGKDGTCRFQ
;
A
#
# COMPACT_ATOMS: atom_id res chain seq x y z
N MET A 1 23.96 -22.23 23.27
CA MET A 1 23.22 -21.18 22.55
C MET A 1 21.70 -21.43 22.51
N ALA A 2 21.10 -22.07 23.54
CA ALA A 2 19.70 -22.51 23.50
C ALA A 2 18.69 -21.65 24.30
N ASN A 3 19.12 -20.57 24.98
CA ASN A 3 18.25 -19.81 25.90
C ASN A 3 17.70 -18.48 25.37
N ALA A 4 18.18 -17.97 24.23
CA ALA A 4 17.67 -16.70 23.70
C ALA A 4 16.25 -16.87 23.12
N LEU A 5 16.00 -17.95 22.37
CA LEU A 5 14.70 -18.21 21.74
C LEU A 5 13.57 -18.41 22.76
N ALA A 6 13.86 -19.02 23.92
CA ALA A 6 12.89 -19.20 25.00
C ALA A 6 12.52 -17.87 25.69
N LEU A 7 13.44 -16.91 25.73
CA LEU A 7 13.22 -15.62 26.37
C LEU A 7 12.31 -14.71 25.52
N PHE A 8 12.45 -14.78 24.19
CA PHE A 8 11.58 -14.04 23.27
C PHE A 8 10.16 -14.60 23.18
N GLN A 9 9.97 -15.90 23.38
CA GLN A 9 8.62 -16.49 23.47
C GLN A 9 7.83 -16.05 24.71
N GLN A 10 8.49 -15.47 25.71
CA GLN A 10 7.85 -14.96 26.93
C GLN A 10 7.53 -13.46 26.84
N LEU A 11 7.99 -12.77 25.80
CA LEU A 11 7.68 -11.36 25.61
C LEU A 11 6.23 -11.20 25.17
N PRO A 12 5.46 -10.28 25.79
CA PRO A 12 4.11 -9.97 25.33
C PRO A 12 4.12 -9.41 23.91
N ASP A 13 3.10 -9.77 23.12
CA ASP A 13 2.96 -9.32 21.73
C ASP A 13 2.94 -7.80 21.60
N SER A 14 2.44 -7.06 22.59
CA SER A 14 2.44 -5.59 22.60
C SER A 14 3.85 -4.97 22.61
N ILE A 15 4.81 -5.62 23.27
CA ILE A 15 6.20 -5.16 23.30
C ILE A 15 6.87 -5.47 21.97
N LEU A 16 6.65 -6.67 21.43
CA LEU A 16 7.13 -7.03 20.08
C LEU A 16 6.55 -6.09 19.03
N LEU A 17 5.26 -5.78 19.09
CA LEU A 17 4.57 -4.83 18.22
C LEU A 17 5.20 -3.43 18.31
N HIS A 18 5.50 -2.96 19.53
CA HIS A 18 6.17 -1.68 19.74
C HIS A 18 7.58 -1.68 19.13
N VAL A 19 8.39 -2.71 19.36
CA VAL A 19 9.72 -2.84 18.76
C VAL A 19 9.63 -2.90 17.23
N PHE A 20 8.68 -3.67 16.69
CA PHE A 20 8.47 -3.82 15.26
C PHE A 20 7.95 -2.54 14.59
N SER A 21 7.31 -1.64 15.35
CA SER A 21 6.85 -0.35 14.83
C SER A 21 7.98 0.58 14.35
N PHE A 22 9.23 0.30 14.75
CA PHE A 22 10.42 1.03 14.29
C PHE A 22 11.05 0.43 13.02
N LEU A 23 10.56 -0.70 12.53
CA LEU A 23 11.12 -1.39 11.36
C LEU A 23 10.50 -0.90 10.05
N ASP A 24 11.30 -0.91 8.99
CA ASP A 24 10.78 -0.76 7.63
C ASP A 24 10.09 -2.05 7.14
N GLY A 25 9.28 -1.96 6.09
CA GLY A 25 8.53 -3.11 5.59
C GLY A 25 9.43 -4.28 5.16
N ALA A 26 10.65 -4.02 4.69
CA ALA A 26 11.59 -5.08 4.33
C ALA A 26 12.14 -5.82 5.57
N SER A 27 12.50 -5.10 6.63
CA SER A 27 12.93 -5.70 7.89
C SER A 27 11.82 -6.45 8.58
N LEU A 28 10.58 -5.94 8.53
CA LEU A 28 9.40 -6.60 9.07
C LEU A 28 9.15 -7.98 8.44
N VAL A 29 9.33 -8.09 7.12
CA VAL A 29 9.21 -9.37 6.42
C VAL A 29 10.35 -10.32 6.83
N ARG A 30 11.57 -9.82 7.03
CA ARG A 30 12.68 -10.65 7.50
C ARG A 30 12.48 -11.15 8.93
N THR A 31 11.95 -10.33 9.84
CA THR A 31 11.69 -10.76 11.22
C THR A 31 10.59 -11.82 11.28
N SER A 32 9.63 -11.81 10.35
CA SER A 32 8.58 -12.83 10.29
C SER A 32 9.07 -14.28 10.09
N SER A 33 10.32 -14.49 9.64
CA SER A 33 10.88 -15.83 9.45
C SER A 33 11.58 -16.40 10.70
N VAL A 34 11.55 -15.69 11.83
CA VAL A 34 12.27 -16.11 13.04
C VAL A 34 11.52 -17.18 13.83
N CYS A 35 10.25 -16.95 14.16
CA CYS A 35 9.38 -17.91 14.86
C CYS A 35 7.90 -17.57 14.62
N GLN A 36 6.98 -18.45 15.07
CA GLN A 36 5.53 -18.27 14.88
C GLN A 36 5.01 -16.96 15.49
N GLN A 37 5.41 -16.63 16.73
CA GLN A 37 5.00 -15.39 17.38
C GLN A 37 5.44 -14.15 16.60
N TRP A 38 6.69 -14.16 16.08
CA TRP A 38 7.21 -13.06 15.27
C TRP A 38 6.50 -12.97 13.92
N TYR A 39 6.12 -14.10 13.34
CA TYR A 39 5.29 -14.14 12.14
C TYR A 39 3.93 -13.47 12.38
N ASP A 40 3.24 -13.84 13.46
CA ASP A 40 1.92 -13.31 13.79
C ASP A 40 1.99 -11.79 14.06
N VAL A 41 2.94 -11.33 14.88
CA VAL A 41 3.09 -9.90 15.21
C VAL A 41 3.58 -9.08 14.00
N ALA A 42 4.50 -9.60 13.18
CA ALA A 42 4.98 -8.90 11.99
C ALA A 42 3.89 -8.70 10.92
N TYR A 43 2.80 -9.46 10.99
CA TYR A 43 1.68 -9.37 10.06
C TYR A 43 0.49 -8.58 10.62
N ASP A 44 0.67 -7.92 11.78
CA ASP A 44 -0.35 -7.05 12.39
C ASP A 44 -0.69 -5.84 11.50
N GLU A 45 -2.00 -5.60 11.31
CA GLU A 45 -2.54 -4.54 10.44
C GLU A 45 -2.11 -3.13 10.84
N VAL A 46 -1.82 -2.88 12.13
CA VAL A 46 -1.40 -1.55 12.61
C VAL A 46 -0.02 -1.19 12.07
N LEU A 47 0.91 -2.14 12.03
CA LEU A 47 2.25 -1.92 11.52
C LEU A 47 2.22 -1.51 10.04
N TRP A 48 1.51 -2.29 9.23
CA TRP A 48 1.39 -2.04 7.80
C TRP A 48 0.63 -0.74 7.50
N ARG A 49 -0.43 -0.43 8.27
CA ARG A 49 -1.14 0.85 8.17
C ARG A 49 -0.21 2.04 8.39
N ASN A 50 0.58 1.99 9.45
CA ASN A 50 1.50 3.06 9.81
C ASN A 50 2.57 3.25 8.71
N LEU A 51 3.11 2.15 8.18
CA LEU A 51 4.05 2.19 7.06
C LEU A 51 3.43 2.80 5.79
N VAL A 52 2.16 2.46 5.48
CA VAL A 52 1.44 3.06 4.35
C VAL A 52 1.23 4.55 4.56
N HIS A 53 0.72 4.96 5.72
CA HIS A 53 0.47 6.37 6.04
C HIS A 53 1.76 7.20 6.02
N GLN A 54 2.87 6.64 6.50
CA GLN A 54 4.19 7.25 6.41
C GLN A 54 4.61 7.43 4.94
N LYS A 55 4.38 6.42 4.09
CA LYS A 55 4.76 6.45 2.68
C LYS A 55 3.94 7.44 1.85
N ILE A 56 2.63 7.51 2.08
CA ILE A 56 1.72 8.41 1.34
C ILE A 56 1.62 9.81 1.97
N GLN A 57 2.21 10.00 3.15
CA GLN A 57 2.17 11.24 3.95
C GLN A 57 0.74 11.74 4.24
N LYS A 58 -0.21 10.82 4.34
CA LYS A 58 -1.64 11.10 4.57
C LYS A 58 -2.26 9.97 5.39
N HIS A 59 -3.23 10.34 6.23
CA HIS A 59 -4.15 9.36 6.80
C HIS A 59 -5.27 9.09 5.80
N ALA A 60 -5.34 7.85 5.34
CA ALA A 60 -6.38 7.36 4.45
C ALA A 60 -7.04 6.11 5.06
N PRO A 61 -8.32 5.84 4.77
CA PRO A 61 -8.92 4.53 5.02
C PRO A 61 -8.30 3.46 4.11
N LEU A 62 -8.44 2.19 4.48
CA LEU A 62 -8.03 1.08 3.61
C LEU A 62 -8.86 1.14 2.31
N PRO A 63 -8.24 1.07 1.12
CA PRO A 63 -8.99 1.04 -0.14
C PRO A 63 -10.00 -0.12 -0.16
N THR A 64 -11.18 0.11 -0.74
CA THR A 64 -12.29 -0.86 -0.73
C THR A 64 -11.99 -2.13 -1.51
N ASP A 65 -10.99 -2.12 -2.38
CA ASP A 65 -10.52 -3.26 -3.17
C ASP A 65 -9.35 -4.02 -2.52
N LYS A 66 -9.00 -3.70 -1.27
CA LYS A 66 -7.89 -4.32 -0.53
C LYS A 66 -8.41 -5.02 0.72
N HIS A 67 -7.81 -6.16 1.05
CA HIS A 67 -8.19 -6.96 2.22
C HIS A 67 -7.27 -6.72 3.43
N SER A 68 -6.09 -6.13 3.22
CA SER A 68 -5.14 -5.79 4.29
C SER A 68 -4.30 -4.55 3.97
N TRP A 69 -3.81 -3.86 4.99
CA TRP A 69 -2.82 -2.79 4.83
C TRP A 69 -1.51 -3.30 4.24
N ARG A 70 -1.17 -4.58 4.47
CA ARG A 70 -0.01 -5.22 3.85
C ARG A 70 -0.14 -5.35 2.34
N GLU A 71 -1.32 -5.72 1.82
CA GLU A 71 -1.57 -5.74 0.38
C GLU A 71 -1.45 -4.34 -0.22
N GLU A 72 -1.98 -3.33 0.47
CA GLU A 72 -1.84 -1.95 0.03
C GLU A 72 -0.38 -1.48 0.06
N TYR A 73 0.37 -1.82 1.11
CA TYR A 73 1.80 -1.56 1.16
C TYR A 73 2.55 -2.22 0.00
N LYS A 74 2.23 -3.48 -0.34
CA LYS A 74 2.82 -4.19 -1.49
C LYS A 74 2.47 -3.49 -2.80
N ARG A 75 1.21 -3.07 -3.00
CA ARG A 75 0.81 -2.27 -4.17
C ARG A 75 1.65 -1.01 -4.26
N LEU A 76 1.77 -0.29 -3.15
CA LEU A 76 2.56 0.94 -3.09
C LEU A 76 4.07 0.69 -3.24
N ALA A 77 4.58 -0.47 -2.86
CA ALA A 77 5.99 -0.81 -2.97
C ALA A 77 6.40 -1.24 -4.39
N TYR A 78 5.55 -2.02 -5.06
CA TYR A 78 5.90 -2.70 -6.31
C TYR A 78 5.14 -2.19 -7.54
N HIS A 79 3.98 -1.57 -7.34
CA HIS A 79 3.06 -1.22 -8.42
C HIS A 79 2.72 0.28 -8.48
N ILE A 80 3.46 1.14 -7.76
CA ILE A 80 3.45 2.57 -8.09
C ILE A 80 4.28 2.74 -9.35
N PRO A 81 3.69 3.21 -10.45
CA PRO A 81 4.47 3.44 -11.65
C PRO A 81 5.43 4.62 -11.43
N SER A 82 6.72 4.38 -11.64
CA SER A 82 7.78 5.38 -11.56
C SER A 82 7.87 6.27 -12.82
N TYR A 83 7.27 5.82 -13.92
CA TYR A 83 6.98 6.59 -15.11
C TYR A 83 5.70 6.00 -15.73
N LEU A 84 4.64 6.80 -15.87
CA LEU A 84 3.42 6.38 -16.55
C LEU A 84 2.96 7.51 -17.49
N SER A 85 3.25 7.36 -18.77
CA SER A 85 2.53 8.06 -19.83
C SER A 85 1.86 7.00 -20.69
N GLN A 86 0.54 7.07 -20.79
CA GLN A 86 -0.22 6.29 -21.75
C GLN A 86 -0.80 7.28 -22.75
N ASP A 87 -0.33 7.20 -23.99
CA ASP A 87 -0.92 7.97 -25.08
C ASP A 87 -2.19 7.23 -25.50
N VAL A 88 -3.32 7.71 -25.00
CA VAL A 88 -4.63 7.20 -25.39
C VAL A 88 -5.09 7.99 -26.62
N ALA A 89 -5.00 7.35 -27.79
CA ALA A 89 -5.66 7.87 -28.98
C ALA A 89 -7.17 7.90 -28.73
N GLY A 90 -7.78 9.07 -28.89
CA GLY A 90 -9.19 9.25 -28.57
C GLY A 90 -9.76 10.46 -29.27
N HIS A 91 -9.44 11.64 -28.76
CA HIS A 91 -9.95 12.87 -29.32
C HIS A 91 -9.24 13.25 -30.62
N GLU A 92 -10.01 13.70 -31.62
CA GLU A 92 -9.49 14.16 -32.91
C GLU A 92 -9.10 15.66 -32.88
N ASP A 93 -9.39 16.35 -31.79
CA ASP A 93 -9.12 17.77 -31.57
C ASP A 93 -8.81 18.02 -30.08
N GLU A 94 -8.59 19.28 -29.70
CA GLU A 94 -8.23 19.71 -28.35
C GLU A 94 -9.21 19.22 -27.27
N ILE A 95 -8.66 18.77 -26.14
CA ILE A 95 -9.42 18.39 -24.95
C ILE A 95 -9.66 19.62 -24.09
N TYR A 96 -10.92 19.85 -23.69
CA TYR A 96 -11.27 20.95 -22.80
C TYR A 96 -11.39 20.52 -21.33
N PHE A 97 -11.90 19.31 -21.09
CA PHE A 97 -12.15 18.83 -19.73
C PHE A 97 -11.70 17.39 -19.54
N LEU A 98 -11.20 17.12 -18.34
CA LEU A 98 -10.59 15.85 -17.98
C LEU A 98 -10.84 15.59 -16.50
N THR A 99 -11.42 14.44 -16.15
CA THR A 99 -11.70 14.08 -14.76
C THR A 99 -11.56 12.59 -14.50
N PHE A 100 -11.04 12.23 -13.34
CA PHE A 100 -10.96 10.84 -12.87
C PHE A 100 -12.18 10.51 -12.01
N SER A 101 -12.62 9.25 -12.07
CA SER A 101 -13.58 8.75 -11.09
C SER A 101 -12.97 8.76 -9.68
N PRO A 102 -13.78 8.85 -8.61
CA PRO A 102 -13.27 8.85 -7.24
C PRO A 102 -12.43 7.61 -6.87
N SER A 103 -12.68 6.48 -7.54
CA SER A 103 -11.90 5.25 -7.38
C SER A 103 -10.59 5.24 -8.19
N GLY A 104 -10.38 6.21 -9.07
CA GLY A 104 -9.23 6.30 -9.98
C GLY A 104 -9.23 5.27 -11.10
N LYS A 105 -10.29 4.46 -11.24
CA LYS A 105 -10.37 3.36 -12.23
C LYS A 105 -10.79 3.81 -13.62
N PHE A 106 -11.41 4.98 -13.71
CA PHE A 106 -11.96 5.50 -14.95
C PHE A 106 -11.53 6.93 -15.17
N LEU A 107 -11.37 7.28 -16.44
CA LEU A 107 -11.08 8.61 -16.91
C LEU A 107 -12.18 9.06 -17.88
N ALA A 108 -12.75 10.23 -17.63
CA ALA A 108 -13.65 10.88 -18.56
C ALA A 108 -12.94 12.08 -19.20
N SER A 109 -13.03 12.18 -20.52
CA SER A 109 -12.47 13.27 -21.33
C SER A 109 -13.53 13.85 -22.28
N VAL A 110 -13.50 15.17 -22.48
CA VAL A 110 -14.41 15.89 -23.39
C VAL A 110 -13.61 16.84 -24.27
N GLY A 111 -13.82 16.74 -25.59
CA GLY A 111 -13.04 17.47 -26.60
C GLY A 111 -13.88 18.36 -27.52
N LYS A 112 -13.16 19.19 -28.27
CA LYS A 112 -13.73 20.07 -29.30
C LYS A 112 -14.32 19.30 -30.49
N ASP A 113 -13.90 18.05 -30.67
CA ASP A 113 -14.50 17.09 -31.60
C ASP A 113 -15.98 16.75 -31.30
N GLY A 114 -16.54 17.29 -30.21
CA GLY A 114 -17.94 17.11 -29.83
C GLY A 114 -18.20 15.77 -29.14
N THR A 115 -17.15 15.04 -28.76
CA THR A 115 -17.27 13.72 -28.13
C THR A 115 -16.92 13.76 -26.64
N CYS A 116 -17.52 12.83 -25.89
CA CYS A 116 -17.13 12.50 -24.53
C CYS A 116 -16.68 11.04 -24.51
N ARG A 117 -15.49 10.76 -23.97
CA ARG A 117 -14.89 9.44 -23.98
C ARG A 117 -14.57 8.98 -22.56
N PHE A 118 -14.87 7.70 -22.30
CA PHE A 118 -14.55 7.02 -21.05
C PHE A 118 -13.46 5.99 -21.30
N GLN A 119 -12.43 5.99 -20.46
CA GLN A 119 -11.39 4.96 -20.41
C GLN A 119 -11.38 4.31 -19.04
#